data_AF-A0A7X8I6I7-F1
#
_entry.id   AF-A0A7X8I6I7-F1
#
_cell.length_a   1.000
_cell.length_b   1.000
_cell.length_c   1.000
_cell.angle_alpha   90.00
_cell.angle_beta   90.00
_cell.angle_gamma   90.00
#
_symmetry.space_group_name_H-M   'P 1'
#
loop_
_entity.id
_entity.type
_entity.pdbx_description
1 polymer ?
#
loop_
_entity_poly.entity_id
_entity_poly.type
_entity_poly.pdbx_seq_one_letter_code
_entity_poly.pdbx_strand_id
1 'polypeptide(L)'
;MKFNVDAAQFRNKYSFTAEFYINNKCLLKYIHMKKFCYALHIECAVTRYRNLFKSFSRKMLFNILSDKLDGKVEVCPMIISAEHVNSYRNEMFNPDYGDITFIIKKGDILAVDRNIVFSADKKIDPLRKISSIFTIGLNRSPNAPPIDIDAMGNRVVVLMNKENFERYRILKLDQNMHSTLACVTAFPALISLLETLKSNIQEDEARIGDYEGLRWFRVISNKLNELGVNVHDGDLLNESSLKIAQELIGNQLTGSLKNLEGYITDF
;
A
#
# COMPACT_ATOMS: atom_id res chain seq x y z
N MET A 1 3.47 23.21 -23.25
CA MET A 1 2.44 23.03 -22.20
C MET A 1 3.18 22.93 -20.89
N LYS A 2 2.65 23.50 -19.81
CA LYS A 2 3.18 23.31 -18.46
C LYS A 2 2.08 22.68 -17.59
N PHE A 3 2.45 21.77 -16.72
CA PHE A 3 1.54 21.03 -15.86
C PHE A 3 2.04 21.06 -14.42
N ASN A 4 1.13 21.33 -13.49
CA ASN A 4 1.35 21.19 -12.05
C ASN A 4 0.38 20.14 -11.51
N VAL A 5 0.88 19.25 -10.65
CA VAL A 5 0.06 18.31 -9.90
C VAL A 5 0.52 18.23 -8.47
N ASP A 6 -0.45 18.28 -7.57
CA ASP A 6 -0.26 17.97 -6.16
C ASP A 6 -1.09 16.73 -5.83
N ALA A 7 -0.45 15.78 -5.15
CA ALA A 7 -1.10 14.58 -4.64
C ALA A 7 -0.99 14.58 -3.12
N ALA A 8 -2.12 14.55 -2.43
CA ALA A 8 -2.18 14.46 -0.98
C ALA A 8 -2.90 13.18 -0.56
N GLN A 9 -2.28 12.42 0.35
CA GLN A 9 -2.94 11.26 0.94
C GLN A 9 -3.80 11.72 2.11
N PHE A 10 -5.07 11.31 2.12
CA PHE A 10 -5.97 11.49 3.25
C PHE A 10 -6.78 10.21 3.46
N ARG A 11 -6.60 9.56 4.61
CA ARG A 11 -7.20 8.26 4.93
C ARG A 11 -6.92 7.22 3.81
N ASN A 12 -7.97 6.64 3.23
CA ASN A 12 -7.90 5.55 2.24
C ASN A 12 -7.83 6.03 0.77
N LYS A 13 -7.44 7.29 0.51
CA LYS A 13 -7.39 7.85 -0.84
C LYS A 13 -6.22 8.83 -1.04
N TYR A 14 -5.75 8.89 -2.27
CA TYR A 14 -4.93 9.96 -2.81
C TYR A 14 -5.83 10.95 -3.53
N SER A 15 -5.82 12.20 -3.09
CA SER A 15 -6.51 13.32 -3.72
C SER A 15 -5.54 14.04 -4.63
N PHE A 16 -5.88 14.15 -5.91
CA PHE A 16 -5.08 14.83 -6.92
C PHE A 16 -5.71 16.16 -7.27
N THR A 17 -4.88 17.21 -7.26
CA THR A 17 -5.20 18.52 -7.83
C THR A 17 -4.27 18.78 -8.98
N ALA A 18 -4.82 18.90 -10.18
CA ALA A 18 -4.07 19.08 -11.41
C ALA A 18 -4.45 20.39 -12.08
N GLU A 19 -3.45 21.14 -12.54
CA GLU A 19 -3.64 22.39 -13.27
C GLU A 19 -2.76 22.46 -14.52
N PHE A 20 -3.38 22.79 -15.65
CA PHE A 20 -2.74 22.86 -16.95
C PHE A 20 -2.51 24.30 -17.41
N TYR A 21 -1.37 24.56 -18.06
CA TYR A 21 -1.02 25.87 -18.61
C TYR A 21 -0.60 25.70 -20.08
N ILE A 22 -1.39 26.25 -20.98
CA ILE A 22 -1.15 26.14 -22.43
C ILE A 22 -0.78 27.51 -22.99
N ASN A 23 0.40 27.61 -23.59
CA ASN A 23 0.83 28.77 -24.38
C ASN A 23 0.65 28.51 -25.88
N ASN A 24 -0.54 28.10 -26.29
CA ASN A 24 -0.92 27.85 -27.68
C ASN A 24 -2.43 28.16 -27.83
N LYS A 25 -2.72 29.29 -28.49
CA LYS A 25 -4.10 29.79 -28.65
C LYS A 25 -4.96 28.84 -29.49
N CYS A 26 -4.37 28.17 -30.48
CA CYS A 26 -5.09 27.20 -31.30
C CYS A 26 -5.57 26.01 -30.45
N LEU A 27 -4.69 25.38 -29.67
CA LEU A 27 -5.09 24.28 -28.77
C LEU A 27 -6.17 24.72 -27.78
N LEU A 28 -6.04 25.90 -27.18
CA LEU A 28 -7.05 26.45 -26.27
C LEU A 28 -8.42 26.60 -26.96
N LYS A 29 -8.46 27.13 -28.19
CA LYS A 29 -9.70 27.24 -28.98
C LYS A 29 -10.38 25.89 -29.16
N TYR A 30 -9.64 24.86 -29.56
CA TYR A 30 -10.21 23.51 -29.75
C TYR A 30 -10.67 22.86 -28.43
N ILE A 31 -10.02 23.17 -27.30
CA ILE A 31 -10.47 22.74 -25.97
C ILE A 31 -11.77 23.45 -25.58
N HIS A 32 -11.89 24.75 -25.83
CA HIS A 32 -13.14 25.49 -25.61
C HIS A 32 -14.30 24.95 -26.46
N MET A 33 -14.00 24.51 -27.68
CA MET A 33 -14.96 23.84 -28.56
C MET A 33 -15.21 22.37 -28.18
N LYS A 34 -14.62 21.87 -27.10
CA LYS A 34 -14.68 20.46 -26.63
C LYS A 34 -14.20 19.42 -27.64
N LYS A 35 -13.44 19.81 -28.65
CA LYS A 35 -12.84 18.89 -29.63
C LYS A 35 -11.59 18.22 -29.09
N PHE A 36 -10.81 18.95 -28.29
CA PHE A 36 -9.66 18.44 -27.55
C PHE A 36 -9.92 18.54 -26.05
N CYS A 37 -9.22 17.76 -25.24
CA CYS A 37 -9.32 17.83 -23.79
C CYS A 37 -7.97 17.61 -23.11
N TYR A 38 -7.87 18.09 -21.87
CA TYR A 38 -6.77 17.76 -20.98
C TYR A 38 -6.92 16.31 -20.52
N ALA A 39 -5.81 15.59 -20.43
CA ALA A 39 -5.80 14.25 -19.87
C ALA A 39 -4.57 13.98 -19.01
N LEU A 40 -4.75 13.07 -18.04
CA LEU A 40 -3.72 12.54 -17.17
C LEU A 40 -3.74 11.04 -17.23
N HIS A 41 -2.67 10.47 -17.76
CA HIS A 41 -2.42 9.04 -17.66
C HIS A 41 -1.63 8.77 -16.38
N ILE A 42 -2.19 7.96 -15.50
CA ILE A 42 -1.54 7.58 -14.23
C ILE A 42 -1.21 6.11 -14.28
N GLU A 43 0.05 5.79 -14.01
CA GLU A 43 0.56 4.43 -13.98
C GLU A 43 1.30 4.14 -12.67
N CYS A 44 0.99 2.99 -12.08
CA CYS A 44 1.70 2.43 -10.93
C CYS A 44 2.04 0.97 -11.25
N ALA A 45 3.30 0.73 -11.62
CA ALA A 45 3.76 -0.59 -12.08
C ALA A 45 3.58 -1.68 -11.01
N VAL A 46 3.80 -1.33 -9.73
CA VAL A 46 3.75 -2.26 -8.59
C VAL A 46 2.35 -2.88 -8.44
N THR A 47 1.31 -2.07 -8.54
CA THR A 47 -0.09 -2.50 -8.41
C THR A 47 -0.75 -2.81 -9.75
N ARG A 48 -0.02 -2.61 -10.87
CA ARG A 48 -0.52 -2.67 -12.25
C ARG A 48 -1.68 -1.70 -12.52
N TYR A 49 -1.82 -0.65 -11.72
CA TYR A 49 -2.86 0.35 -11.93
C TYR A 49 -2.50 1.24 -13.12
N ARG A 50 -3.41 1.35 -14.09
CA ARG A 50 -3.32 2.29 -15.22
C ARG A 50 -4.69 2.90 -15.48
N ASN A 51 -4.77 4.22 -15.49
CA ASN A 51 -6.02 4.90 -15.78
C ASN A 51 -5.81 6.26 -16.44
N LEU A 52 -6.82 6.71 -17.19
CA LEU A 52 -6.81 7.97 -17.91
C LEU A 52 -7.93 8.88 -17.42
N PHE A 53 -7.56 9.99 -16.78
CA PHE A 53 -8.49 11.03 -16.35
C PHE A 53 -8.56 12.14 -17.38
N LYS A 54 -9.76 12.64 -17.70
CA LYS A 54 -9.97 13.63 -18.78
C LYS A 54 -10.81 14.80 -18.29
N SER A 55 -10.53 16.00 -18.79
CA SER A 55 -11.28 17.21 -18.46
C SER A 55 -11.23 18.23 -19.58
N PHE A 56 -12.31 18.98 -19.78
CA PHE A 56 -12.31 20.20 -20.60
C PHE A 56 -11.98 21.45 -19.78
N SER A 57 -11.96 21.32 -18.45
CA SER A 57 -11.53 22.37 -17.53
C SER A 57 -10.03 22.30 -17.31
N ARG A 58 -9.43 23.49 -17.17
CA ARG A 58 -8.02 23.68 -16.85
C ARG A 58 -7.61 23.07 -15.49
N LYS A 59 -8.56 23.00 -14.55
CA LYS A 59 -8.36 22.38 -13.24
C LYS A 59 -9.08 21.04 -13.19
N MET A 60 -8.42 20.03 -12.66
CA MET A 60 -8.96 18.68 -12.49
C MET A 60 -8.75 18.22 -11.05
N LEU A 61 -9.81 17.69 -10.45
CA LEU A 61 -9.81 17.11 -9.11
C LEU A 61 -10.33 15.69 -9.20
N PHE A 62 -9.57 14.73 -8.68
CA PHE A 62 -9.98 13.32 -8.67
C PHE A 62 -9.29 12.57 -7.53
N ASN A 63 -9.87 11.42 -7.18
CA ASN A 63 -9.37 10.58 -6.11
C ASN A 63 -9.02 9.19 -6.64
N ILE A 64 -7.97 8.59 -6.09
CA ILE A 64 -7.60 7.19 -6.30
C ILE A 64 -7.54 6.52 -4.92
N LEU A 65 -8.14 5.34 -4.77
CA LEU A 65 -8.05 4.58 -3.52
C LEU A 65 -6.59 4.21 -3.22
N SER A 66 -6.19 4.28 -1.94
CA SER A 66 -4.81 4.04 -1.52
C SER A 66 -4.35 2.61 -1.76
N ASP A 67 -5.25 1.64 -1.87
CA ASP A 67 -4.94 0.24 -2.21
C ASP A 67 -4.49 0.06 -3.67
N LYS A 68 -4.82 1.02 -4.55
CA LYS A 68 -4.48 1.00 -5.98
C LYS A 68 -3.09 1.52 -6.29
N LEU A 69 -2.43 2.20 -5.35
CA LEU A 69 -1.10 2.78 -5.57
C LEU A 69 -0.13 2.24 -4.51
N ASP A 70 1.10 1.92 -4.91
CA ASP A 70 2.17 1.47 -4.01
C ASP A 70 3.52 1.77 -4.66
N GLY A 71 4.43 2.42 -3.93
CA GLY A 71 5.74 2.81 -4.44
C GLY A 71 5.65 3.86 -5.55
N LYS A 72 6.48 3.72 -6.59
CA LYS A 72 6.61 4.71 -7.66
C LYS A 72 5.32 4.83 -8.50
N VAL A 73 4.77 6.04 -8.56
CA VAL A 73 3.64 6.41 -9.40
C VAL A 73 4.08 7.44 -10.43
N GLU A 74 3.73 7.20 -11.69
CA GLU A 74 4.04 8.08 -12.82
C GLU A 74 2.75 8.76 -13.31
N VAL A 75 2.83 10.08 -13.50
CA VAL A 75 1.73 10.92 -14.00
C VAL A 75 2.18 11.56 -15.31
N CYS A 76 1.53 11.20 -16.40
CA CYS A 76 1.80 11.71 -17.75
C CYS A 76 0.68 12.68 -18.18
N PRO A 77 0.93 14.01 -18.13
CA PRO A 77 0.01 15.02 -18.63
C PRO A 77 0.04 15.15 -20.14
N MET A 78 -1.15 15.28 -20.73
CA MET A 78 -1.30 15.38 -22.18
C MET A 78 -2.55 16.19 -22.58
N ILE A 79 -2.56 16.62 -23.83
CA ILE A 79 -3.78 17.07 -24.53
C ILE A 79 -4.09 16.00 -25.55
N ILE A 80 -5.32 15.50 -25.53
CA ILE A 80 -5.78 14.48 -26.47
C ILE A 80 -6.98 14.97 -27.26
N SER A 81 -7.20 14.38 -28.43
CA SER A 81 -8.41 14.62 -29.19
C SER A 81 -9.60 13.86 -28.60
N ALA A 82 -10.68 14.57 -28.27
CA ALA A 82 -11.93 13.99 -27.82
C ALA A 82 -12.79 13.52 -29.00
N GLU A 83 -12.57 14.08 -30.19
CA GLU A 83 -13.32 13.84 -31.43
C GLU A 83 -12.39 13.73 -32.65
N HIS A 84 -12.95 13.40 -33.81
CA HIS A 84 -12.22 13.41 -35.08
C HIS A 84 -12.20 14.82 -35.68
N VAL A 85 -11.06 15.27 -36.20
CA VAL A 85 -10.88 16.59 -36.83
C VAL A 85 -10.18 16.43 -38.17
N ASN A 86 -10.87 16.70 -39.28
CA ASN A 86 -10.36 16.44 -40.63
C ASN A 86 -9.31 17.46 -41.14
N SER A 87 -9.35 18.69 -40.63
CA SER A 87 -8.58 19.80 -41.19
C SER A 87 -7.97 20.64 -40.08
N TYR A 88 -7.20 20.00 -39.21
CA TYR A 88 -6.50 20.69 -38.12
C TYR A 88 -5.33 21.50 -38.65
N ARG A 89 -5.26 22.77 -38.24
CA ARG A 89 -4.14 23.68 -38.52
C ARG A 89 -3.76 24.40 -37.24
N ASN A 90 -2.47 24.65 -37.05
CA ASN A 90 -1.96 25.41 -35.92
C ASN A 90 -0.98 26.47 -36.44
N GLU A 91 -1.22 27.72 -36.06
CA GLU A 91 -0.36 28.86 -36.43
C GLU A 91 1.06 28.73 -35.86
N MET A 92 1.25 27.89 -34.84
CA MET A 92 2.55 27.61 -34.22
C MET A 92 3.29 26.42 -34.88
N PHE A 93 2.78 25.87 -35.98
CA PHE A 93 3.53 24.88 -36.74
C PHE A 93 4.84 25.49 -37.28
N ASN A 94 5.84 24.63 -37.48
CA ASN A 94 7.05 25.05 -38.18
C ASN A 94 6.63 25.60 -39.57
N PRO A 95 7.23 26.71 -40.05
CA PRO A 95 6.92 27.32 -41.34
C PRO A 95 6.80 26.34 -42.52
N ASP A 96 7.59 25.27 -42.52
CA ASP A 96 7.57 24.23 -43.54
C ASP A 96 6.22 23.50 -43.65
N TYR A 97 5.38 23.59 -42.60
CA TYR A 97 4.04 23.00 -42.53
C TYR A 97 2.93 24.06 -42.51
N GLY A 98 3.25 25.33 -42.79
CA GLY A 98 2.34 26.47 -42.61
C GLY A 98 1.02 26.33 -43.34
N ASP A 99 1.02 25.76 -44.55
CA ASP A 99 -0.16 25.63 -45.42
C ASP A 99 -0.78 24.24 -45.42
N ILE A 100 -0.28 23.33 -44.58
CA ILE A 100 -0.74 21.94 -44.50
C ILE A 100 -1.78 21.80 -43.38
N THR A 101 -2.76 20.92 -43.59
CA THR A 101 -3.69 20.50 -42.55
C THR A 101 -3.54 19.02 -42.25
N PHE A 102 -3.83 18.63 -41.01
CA PHE A 102 -3.71 17.26 -40.54
C PHE A 102 -5.07 16.71 -40.14
N ILE A 103 -5.26 15.41 -40.38
CA ILE A 103 -6.37 14.65 -39.82
C ILE A 103 -5.98 14.18 -38.42
N ILE A 104 -6.74 14.61 -37.43
CA ILE A 104 -6.58 14.20 -36.02
C ILE A 104 -7.69 13.22 -35.67
N LYS A 105 -7.32 12.01 -35.31
CA LYS A 105 -8.26 10.98 -34.87
C LYS A 105 -8.58 11.14 -33.39
N LYS A 106 -9.75 10.65 -32.99
CA LYS A 106 -10.13 10.57 -31.58
C LYS A 106 -9.09 9.75 -30.82
N GLY A 107 -8.57 10.32 -29.73
CA GLY A 107 -7.52 9.71 -28.90
C GLY A 107 -6.10 10.12 -29.28
N ASP A 108 -5.88 10.79 -30.41
CA ASP A 108 -4.54 11.26 -30.78
C ASP A 108 -4.00 12.25 -29.75
N ILE A 109 -2.72 12.11 -29.44
CA ILE A 109 -2.00 12.96 -28.50
C ILE A 109 -1.46 14.17 -29.25
N LEU A 110 -1.83 15.37 -28.80
CA LEU A 110 -1.49 16.65 -29.44
C LEU A 110 -0.39 17.41 -28.72
N ALA A 111 -0.28 17.19 -27.42
CA ALA A 111 0.79 17.74 -26.60
C ALA A 111 1.03 16.83 -25.41
N VAL A 112 2.28 16.76 -24.97
CA VAL A 112 2.71 16.07 -23.76
C VAL A 112 3.58 17.05 -22.98
N ASP A 113 3.46 17.03 -21.66
CA ASP A 113 4.44 17.68 -20.77
C ASP A 113 5.22 16.60 -20.00
N ARG A 114 6.29 16.99 -19.30
CA ARG A 114 7.18 16.05 -18.59
C ARG A 114 6.38 15.20 -17.59
N ASN A 115 6.75 13.92 -17.52
CA ASN A 115 6.22 13.03 -16.51
C ASN A 115 6.59 13.54 -15.12
N ILE A 116 5.60 13.55 -14.22
CA ILE A 116 5.82 13.78 -12.81
C ILE A 116 5.81 12.43 -12.12
N VAL A 117 6.81 12.19 -11.28
CA VAL A 117 6.94 10.98 -10.49
C VAL A 117 6.77 11.36 -9.03
N PHE A 118 5.92 10.63 -8.33
CA PHE A 118 5.87 10.70 -6.88
C PHE A 118 5.88 9.29 -6.29
N SER A 119 6.25 9.18 -5.02
CA SER A 119 6.21 7.91 -4.30
C SER A 119 4.93 7.82 -3.47
N ALA A 120 4.08 6.87 -3.81
CA ALA A 120 2.97 6.39 -3.00
C ALA A 120 3.46 5.27 -2.07
N ASP A 121 4.61 5.47 -1.42
CA ASP A 121 5.12 4.51 -0.46
C ASP A 121 4.10 4.40 0.66
N LYS A 122 3.51 3.21 0.80
CA LYS A 122 2.87 2.86 2.06
C LYS A 122 3.97 2.96 3.10
N LYS A 123 3.78 3.78 4.14
CA LYS A 123 4.73 3.88 5.26
C LYS A 123 5.23 2.48 5.54
N ILE A 124 6.50 2.25 5.18
CA ILE A 124 7.08 0.93 5.21
C ILE A 124 7.23 0.65 6.68
N ASP A 125 6.28 -0.12 7.18
CA ASP A 125 6.37 -0.66 8.50
C ASP A 125 7.53 -1.68 8.48
N PRO A 126 8.59 -1.51 9.30
CA PRO A 126 9.61 -2.55 9.52
C PRO A 126 8.98 -3.92 9.86
N LEU A 127 7.71 -3.91 10.24
CA LEU A 127 6.86 -5.03 10.60
C LEU A 127 6.24 -5.80 9.44
N ARG A 128 6.41 -5.38 8.18
CA ARG A 128 6.07 -6.23 7.02
C ARG A 128 6.84 -7.57 7.02
N LYS A 129 8.03 -7.65 7.64
CA LYS A 129 8.81 -8.90 7.70
C LYS A 129 8.26 -9.89 8.74
N ILE A 130 7.88 -9.43 9.93
CA ILE A 130 7.25 -10.29 10.94
C ILE A 130 5.79 -10.57 10.58
N SER A 131 5.04 -9.61 10.02
CA SER A 131 3.68 -9.90 9.53
C SER A 131 3.67 -10.92 8.38
N SER A 132 4.77 -11.06 7.61
CA SER A 132 4.88 -12.07 6.55
C SER A 132 5.03 -13.51 7.04
N ILE A 133 5.46 -13.71 8.29
CA ILE A 133 5.55 -15.04 8.91
C ILE A 133 4.28 -15.42 9.67
N PHE A 134 3.39 -14.47 9.95
CA PHE A 134 2.08 -14.73 10.52
C PHE A 134 1.01 -14.84 9.41
N THR A 135 -0.01 -15.66 9.64
CA THR A 135 -1.20 -15.73 8.80
C THR A 135 -2.42 -16.00 9.67
N ILE A 136 -3.54 -15.36 9.38
CA ILE A 136 -4.80 -15.63 10.08
C ILE A 136 -5.57 -16.72 9.34
N GLY A 137 -5.95 -17.78 10.06
CA GLY A 137 -6.65 -18.94 9.52
C GLY A 137 -7.98 -19.21 10.23
N LEU A 138 -8.89 -19.91 9.54
CA LEU A 138 -10.12 -20.42 10.12
C LEU A 138 -9.86 -21.78 10.78
N ASN A 139 -10.14 -21.90 12.06
CA ASN A 139 -10.24 -23.17 12.75
C ASN A 139 -11.59 -23.83 12.42
N ARG A 140 -11.55 -24.99 11.77
CA ARG A 140 -12.75 -25.75 11.35
C ARG A 140 -13.22 -26.78 12.38
N SER A 141 -12.57 -26.86 13.54
CA SER A 141 -13.00 -27.75 14.61
C SER A 141 -14.38 -27.35 15.14
N PRO A 142 -15.29 -28.31 15.43
CA PRO A 142 -16.61 -28.03 16.00
C PRO A 142 -16.55 -27.24 17.32
N ASN A 143 -15.50 -27.47 18.12
CA ASN A 143 -15.26 -26.82 19.42
C ASN A 143 -14.03 -25.91 19.37
N ALA A 144 -13.84 -25.21 18.26
CA ALA A 144 -12.70 -24.32 18.08
C ALA A 144 -12.68 -23.21 19.15
N PRO A 145 -11.55 -23.00 19.85
CA PRO A 145 -11.41 -21.88 20.77
C PRO A 145 -11.47 -20.53 20.00
N PRO A 146 -11.69 -19.40 20.70
CA PRO A 146 -11.74 -18.08 20.09
C PRO A 146 -10.47 -17.71 19.31
N ILE A 147 -9.31 -18.16 19.80
CA ILE A 147 -7.99 -17.99 19.19
C ILE A 147 -7.11 -19.20 19.55
N ASP A 148 -6.25 -19.61 18.63
CA ASP A 148 -5.25 -20.68 18.78
C ASP A 148 -4.08 -20.44 17.83
N ILE A 149 -3.00 -21.21 17.94
CA ILE A 149 -1.78 -21.03 17.15
C ILE A 149 -1.28 -22.38 16.63
N ASP A 150 -0.99 -22.44 15.33
CA ASP A 150 -0.24 -23.53 14.71
C ASP A 150 1.11 -23.00 14.22
N ALA A 151 2.19 -23.53 14.80
CA ALA A 151 3.57 -23.17 14.47
C ALA A 151 4.37 -24.31 13.81
N MET A 152 3.71 -25.40 13.37
CA MET A 152 4.39 -26.56 12.77
C MET A 152 4.87 -26.30 11.34
N GLY A 153 4.25 -25.32 10.65
CA GLY A 153 4.57 -24.99 9.27
C GLY A 153 5.67 -23.94 9.10
N ASN A 154 5.89 -23.50 7.85
CA ASN A 154 6.81 -22.39 7.53
C ASN A 154 6.30 -21.00 7.96
N ARG A 155 5.06 -20.92 8.44
CA ARG A 155 4.43 -19.71 8.96
C ARG A 155 3.70 -20.08 10.25
N VAL A 156 3.58 -19.10 11.13
CA VAL A 156 2.74 -19.19 12.32
C VAL A 156 1.31 -18.84 11.90
N VAL A 157 0.39 -19.79 12.04
CA VAL A 157 -1.02 -19.60 11.72
C VAL A 157 -1.78 -19.28 12.99
N VAL A 158 -2.30 -18.06 13.11
CA VAL A 158 -3.23 -17.68 14.17
C VAL A 158 -4.61 -18.14 13.74
N LEU A 159 -5.10 -19.20 14.38
CA LEU A 159 -6.36 -19.84 14.09
C LEU A 159 -7.47 -19.18 14.91
N MET A 160 -8.60 -18.91 14.27
CA MET A 160 -9.78 -18.33 14.93
C MET A 160 -11.01 -19.19 14.66
N ASN A 161 -11.96 -19.20 15.61
CA ASN A 161 -13.27 -19.77 15.34
C ASN A 161 -13.98 -19.01 14.18
N LYS A 162 -15.05 -19.61 13.66
CA LYS A 162 -15.78 -19.07 12.50
C LYS A 162 -16.28 -17.65 12.71
N GLU A 163 -16.81 -17.34 13.89
CA GLU A 163 -17.35 -16.02 14.19
C GLU A 163 -16.26 -14.94 14.15
N ASN A 164 -15.16 -15.16 14.86
CA ASN A 164 -14.05 -14.20 14.93
C ASN A 164 -13.35 -14.05 13.57
N PHE A 165 -13.21 -15.14 12.82
CA PHE A 165 -12.59 -15.10 11.49
C PHE A 165 -13.36 -14.21 10.51
N GLU A 166 -14.70 -14.29 10.48
CA GLU A 166 -15.50 -13.44 9.60
C GLU A 166 -15.46 -11.96 10.05
N ARG A 167 -15.49 -11.69 11.37
CA ARG A 167 -15.30 -10.32 11.89
C ARG A 167 -13.93 -9.76 11.48
N TYR A 168 -12.86 -10.54 11.67
CA TYR A 168 -11.50 -10.19 11.25
C TYR A 168 -11.44 -9.90 9.74
N ARG A 169 -12.09 -10.73 8.91
CA ARG A 169 -12.10 -10.59 7.45
C ARG A 169 -12.71 -9.27 6.99
N ILE A 170 -13.72 -8.77 7.69
CA ILE A 170 -14.33 -7.47 7.41
C ILE A 170 -13.39 -6.35 7.88
N LEU A 171 -12.92 -6.41 9.12
CA LEU A 171 -12.10 -5.37 9.73
C LEU A 171 -10.75 -5.18 9.01
N LYS A 172 -10.12 -6.24 8.51
CA LYS A 172 -8.81 -6.15 7.83
C LYS A 172 -8.85 -5.33 6.53
N LEU A 173 -10.04 -5.06 5.98
CA LEU A 173 -10.18 -4.24 4.78
C LEU A 173 -9.91 -2.76 5.09
N ASP A 174 -10.09 -2.33 6.34
CA ASP A 174 -9.74 -0.99 6.78
C ASP A 174 -8.26 -0.93 7.18
N GLN A 175 -7.46 -0.15 6.45
CA GLN A 175 -6.03 0.03 6.73
C GLN A 175 -5.78 0.63 8.12
N ASN A 176 -6.70 1.45 8.66
CA ASN A 176 -6.57 2.02 10.00
C ASN A 176 -6.72 0.96 11.10
N MET A 177 -7.36 -0.17 10.79
CA MET A 177 -7.52 -1.30 11.71
C MET A 177 -6.30 -2.22 11.72
N HIS A 178 -5.32 -2.07 10.82
CA HIS A 178 -4.21 -3.03 10.71
C HIS A 178 -3.36 -3.11 11.98
N SER A 179 -3.03 -1.97 12.59
CA SER A 179 -2.28 -1.94 13.86
C SER A 179 -3.08 -2.60 14.99
N THR A 180 -4.36 -2.22 15.13
CA THR A 180 -5.24 -2.78 16.17
C THR A 180 -5.40 -4.28 16.00
N LEU A 181 -5.63 -4.73 14.76
CA LEU A 181 -5.75 -6.14 14.42
C LEU A 181 -4.45 -6.90 14.71
N ALA A 182 -3.29 -6.33 14.42
CA ALA A 182 -2.00 -6.94 14.78
C ALA A 182 -1.84 -7.08 16.30
N CYS A 183 -2.23 -6.06 17.07
CA CYS A 183 -2.20 -6.08 18.54
C CYS A 183 -3.13 -7.12 19.16
N VAL A 184 -4.31 -7.38 18.57
CA VAL A 184 -5.26 -8.36 19.13
C VAL A 184 -5.06 -9.78 18.58
N THR A 185 -4.19 -9.96 17.57
CA THR A 185 -3.96 -11.27 16.93
C THR A 185 -2.50 -11.71 16.99
N ALA A 186 -1.64 -11.12 16.17
CA ALA A 186 -0.24 -11.50 16.03
C ALA A 186 0.56 -11.25 17.32
N PHE A 187 0.25 -10.21 18.10
CA PHE A 187 0.97 -9.92 19.34
C PHE A 187 0.76 -11.00 20.42
N PRO A 188 -0.49 -11.38 20.81
CA PRO A 188 -0.72 -12.52 21.69
C PRO A 188 -0.10 -13.82 21.16
N ALA A 189 -0.16 -14.03 19.84
CA ALA A 189 0.41 -15.21 19.22
C ALA A 189 1.93 -15.26 19.36
N LEU A 190 2.60 -14.12 19.18
CA LEU A 190 4.03 -14.01 19.35
C LEU A 190 4.46 -14.23 20.80
N ILE A 191 3.72 -13.71 21.78
CA ILE A 191 3.98 -13.96 23.21
C ILE A 191 3.92 -15.47 23.48
N SER A 192 2.82 -16.12 23.10
CA SER A 192 2.64 -17.55 23.34
C SER A 192 3.70 -18.41 22.64
N LEU A 193 4.12 -18.00 21.44
CA LEU A 193 5.21 -18.66 20.71
C LEU A 193 6.55 -18.52 21.43
N LEU A 194 6.88 -17.33 21.94
CA LEU A 194 8.10 -17.10 22.71
C LEU A 194 8.11 -17.90 24.01
N GLU A 195 6.98 -17.97 24.72
CA GLU A 195 6.84 -18.80 25.93
C GLU A 195 7.01 -20.30 25.61
N THR A 196 6.48 -20.75 24.47
CA THR A 196 6.67 -22.14 24.01
C THR A 196 8.15 -22.43 23.75
N LEU A 197 8.86 -21.52 23.08
CA LEU A 197 10.30 -21.65 22.86
C LEU A 197 11.07 -21.71 24.19
N LYS A 198 10.74 -20.85 25.15
CA LYS A 198 11.37 -20.86 26.48
C LYS A 198 11.14 -22.16 27.22
N SER A 199 9.91 -22.67 27.23
CA SER A 199 9.59 -23.94 27.87
C SER A 199 10.42 -25.08 27.26
N ASN A 200 10.53 -25.10 25.93
CA ASN A 200 11.35 -26.10 25.22
C ASN A 200 12.82 -25.98 25.59
N ILE A 201 13.38 -24.76 25.65
CA ILE A 201 14.78 -24.52 26.08
C ILE A 201 15.01 -25.01 27.51
N GLN A 202 14.09 -24.72 28.43
CA GLN A 202 14.18 -25.12 29.83
C GLN A 202 14.11 -26.65 30.02
N GLU A 203 13.31 -27.33 29.19
CA GLU A 203 13.17 -28.78 29.23
C GLU A 203 14.37 -29.48 28.59
N ASP A 204 14.76 -29.08 27.38
CA ASP A 204 15.90 -29.62 26.62
C ASP A 204 16.24 -28.68 25.44
N GLU A 205 17.40 -28.03 25.50
CA GLU A 205 17.89 -27.13 24.45
C GLU A 205 17.90 -27.76 23.04
N ALA A 206 18.07 -29.08 22.93
CA ALA A 206 18.06 -29.79 21.64
C ALA A 206 16.72 -29.68 20.91
N ARG A 207 15.61 -29.43 21.63
CA ARG A 207 14.27 -29.24 21.05
C ARG A 207 14.13 -27.99 20.19
N ILE A 208 15.05 -27.02 20.32
CA ILE A 208 15.10 -25.88 19.40
C ILE A 208 15.37 -26.35 17.96
N GLY A 209 16.13 -27.44 17.80
CA GLY A 209 16.47 -28.03 16.50
C GLY A 209 15.25 -28.36 15.64
N ASP A 210 14.12 -28.70 16.26
CA ASP A 210 12.86 -28.99 15.56
C ASP A 210 12.32 -27.78 14.77
N TYR A 211 12.71 -26.56 15.15
CA TYR A 211 12.24 -25.32 14.54
C TYR A 211 13.24 -24.69 13.56
N GLU A 212 14.51 -25.09 13.55
CA GLU A 212 15.57 -24.48 12.70
C GLU A 212 15.26 -24.56 11.19
N GLY A 213 14.52 -25.60 10.78
CA GLY A 213 14.03 -25.78 9.42
C GLY A 213 12.96 -24.77 9.00
N LEU A 214 12.24 -24.18 9.96
CA LEU A 214 11.04 -23.39 9.71
C LEU A 214 11.40 -21.93 9.40
N ARG A 215 10.80 -21.40 8.33
CA ARG A 215 11.03 -20.01 7.92
C ARG A 215 10.68 -19.00 9.01
N TRP A 216 9.59 -19.21 9.74
CA TRP A 216 9.18 -18.27 10.80
C TRP A 216 10.23 -18.20 11.92
N PHE A 217 10.81 -19.35 12.29
CA PHE A 217 11.81 -19.43 13.34
C PHE A 217 13.06 -18.66 12.95
N ARG A 218 13.60 -18.90 11.75
CA ARG A 218 14.76 -18.15 11.23
C ARG A 218 14.54 -16.63 11.23
N VAL A 219 13.34 -16.18 10.86
CA VAL A 219 13.01 -14.74 10.86
C VAL A 219 12.97 -14.18 12.28
N ILE A 220 12.38 -14.91 13.24
CA ILE A 220 12.35 -14.50 14.65
C ILE A 220 13.76 -14.51 15.24
N SER A 221 14.54 -15.59 15.07
CA SER A 221 15.91 -15.70 15.60
C SER A 221 16.82 -14.61 15.04
N ASN A 222 16.75 -14.29 13.74
CA ASN A 222 17.51 -13.18 13.18
C ASN A 222 17.13 -11.85 13.83
N LYS A 223 15.84 -11.64 14.11
CA LYS A 223 15.35 -10.41 14.75
C LYS A 223 15.74 -10.33 16.23
N LEU A 224 15.73 -11.45 16.93
CA LEU A 224 16.22 -11.54 18.30
C LEU A 224 17.73 -11.26 18.36
N ASN A 225 18.51 -11.80 17.42
CA ASN A 225 19.94 -11.51 17.31
C ASN A 225 20.21 -10.01 17.04
N GLU A 226 19.39 -9.34 16.22
CA GLU A 226 19.47 -7.87 16.05
C GLU A 226 19.20 -7.11 17.36
N LEU A 227 18.44 -7.70 18.29
CA LEU A 227 18.17 -7.16 19.63
C LEU A 227 19.20 -7.62 20.68
N GLY A 228 20.22 -8.40 20.27
CA GLY A 228 21.24 -8.94 21.18
C GLY A 228 20.75 -10.10 22.04
N VAL A 229 19.67 -10.78 21.64
CA VAL A 229 19.12 -11.96 22.33
C VAL A 229 19.36 -13.20 21.48
N ASN A 230 20.23 -14.10 21.94
CA ASN A 230 20.44 -15.37 21.24
C ASN A 230 19.52 -16.47 21.80
N VAL A 231 18.76 -17.12 20.91
CA VAL A 231 17.87 -18.23 21.28
C VAL A 231 18.66 -19.47 21.72
N HIS A 232 19.86 -19.68 21.17
CA HIS A 232 20.70 -20.85 21.44
C HIS A 232 21.56 -20.71 22.70
N ASP A 233 21.82 -19.49 23.18
CA ASP A 233 22.66 -19.26 24.36
C ASP A 233 21.84 -19.10 25.65
N GLY A 234 20.52 -19.37 25.60
CA GLY A 234 19.61 -19.25 26.74
C GLY A 234 19.24 -17.81 27.11
N ASP A 235 19.75 -16.78 26.42
CA ASP A 235 19.45 -15.37 26.68
C ASP A 235 17.94 -15.08 26.70
N LEU A 236 17.21 -15.75 25.81
CA LEU A 236 15.77 -15.61 25.69
C LEU A 236 15.05 -15.88 27.02
N LEU A 237 15.56 -16.80 27.86
CA LEU A 237 14.97 -17.15 29.15
C LEU A 237 14.92 -15.97 30.14
N ASN A 238 15.89 -15.06 30.05
CA ASN A 238 16.04 -13.92 30.97
C ASN A 238 15.20 -12.71 30.56
N GLU A 239 14.70 -12.68 29.33
CA GLU A 239 13.96 -11.56 28.80
C GLU A 239 12.45 -11.69 29.02
N SER A 240 11.72 -10.58 29.06
CA SER A 240 10.26 -10.64 29.10
C SER A 240 9.70 -10.93 27.70
N SER A 241 8.91 -12.00 27.55
CA SER A 241 8.27 -12.34 26.27
C SER A 241 7.31 -11.24 25.80
N LEU A 242 6.68 -10.52 26.73
CA LEU A 242 5.84 -9.37 26.43
C LEU A 242 6.66 -8.21 25.85
N LYS A 243 7.81 -7.89 26.46
CA LYS A 243 8.71 -6.83 26.00
C LYS A 243 9.29 -7.17 24.63
N ILE A 244 9.87 -8.37 24.49
CA ILE A 244 10.41 -8.86 23.21
C ILE A 244 9.32 -8.86 22.14
N ALA A 245 8.12 -9.38 22.44
CA ALA A 245 7.04 -9.40 21.45
C ALA A 245 6.63 -7.98 21.03
N GLN A 246 6.68 -6.98 21.91
CA GLN A 246 6.42 -5.58 21.55
C GLN A 246 7.53 -5.01 20.64
N GLU A 247 8.79 -5.33 20.90
CA GLU A 247 9.92 -4.89 20.08
C GLU A 247 9.92 -5.57 18.70
N LEU A 248 9.70 -6.88 18.66
CA LEU A 248 9.55 -7.66 17.44
C LEU A 248 8.34 -7.19 16.62
N ILE A 249 7.20 -6.96 17.26
CA ILE A 249 6.03 -6.37 16.60
C ILE A 249 6.12 -4.84 16.49
N GLY A 250 7.26 -4.20 16.77
CA GLY A 250 7.57 -2.79 16.49
C GLY A 250 6.56 -1.78 17.04
N ASN A 251 6.09 -2.02 18.26
CA ASN A 251 5.24 -1.09 19.00
C ASN A 251 3.92 -0.74 18.27
N GLN A 252 3.23 -1.78 17.74
CA GLN A 252 1.87 -1.63 17.22
C GLN A 252 0.89 -1.06 18.24
N LEU A 253 1.20 -1.14 19.54
CA LEU A 253 0.39 -0.55 20.59
C LEU A 253 0.24 0.96 20.38
N THR A 254 1.34 1.68 20.13
CA THR A 254 1.29 3.13 19.91
C THR A 254 0.49 3.49 18.66
N GLY A 255 0.67 2.73 17.57
CA GLY A 255 -0.11 2.92 16.33
C GLY A 255 -1.61 2.67 16.55
N SER A 256 -1.94 1.60 17.27
CA SER A 256 -3.32 1.22 17.61
C SER A 256 -4.01 2.30 18.44
N LEU A 257 -3.35 2.81 19.49
CA LEU A 257 -3.92 3.84 20.36
C LEU A 257 -4.17 5.14 19.59
N LYS A 258 -3.22 5.59 18.75
CA LYS A 258 -3.41 6.77 17.88
C LYS A 258 -4.57 6.59 16.90
N ASN A 259 -4.72 5.41 16.32
CA ASN A 259 -5.82 5.13 15.40
C ASN A 259 -7.16 5.17 16.14
N LEU A 260 -7.24 4.56 17.33
CA LEU A 260 -8.45 4.56 18.16
C LEU A 260 -8.83 5.96 18.66
N GLU A 261 -7.85 6.79 19.05
CA GLU A 261 -8.07 8.20 19.41
C GLU A 261 -8.73 8.97 18.25
N GLY A 262 -8.26 8.75 17.02
CA GLY A 262 -8.82 9.37 15.82
C GLY A 262 -10.32 9.12 15.63
N TYR A 263 -10.82 7.93 15.99
CA TYR A 263 -12.26 7.61 15.91
C TYR A 263 -13.10 8.33 16.97
N ILE A 264 -12.51 8.72 18.10
CA ILE A 264 -13.20 9.46 19.17
C ILE A 264 -13.25 10.95 18.83
N THR A 265 -12.20 11.50 18.22
CA THR A 265 -12.09 12.92 17.86
C THR A 265 -12.82 13.32 16.58
N ASP A 266 -13.33 12.35 15.80
CA ASP A 266 -14.13 12.57 14.59
C ASP A 266 -15.66 12.72 14.89
N PHE A 267 -16.05 12.81 16.18
CA PHE A 267 -17.37 13.20 16.68
C PHE A 267 -17.33 14.59 17.32
#